data_AF-A0A0R2YAL6-F1
#
_entry.id   AF-A0A0R2YAL6-F1
#
_cell.length_a   1.000
_cell.length_b   1.000
_cell.length_c   1.000
_cell.angle_alpha   90.00
_cell.angle_beta   90.00
_cell.angle_gamma   90.00
#
_symmetry.space_group_name_H-M   'P 1'
#
loop_
_entity.id
_entity.type
_entity.pdbx_description
1 polymer ?
#
loop_
_entity_poly.entity_id
_entity_poly.type
_entity_poly.pdbx_seq_one_letter_code
_entity_poly.pdbx_strand_id
1 'polypeptide(L)'
;MAAVPQKKHSAKSARKRVALAEVELRLRVRPGIRQVLADLMKWSGITEQGEAMTLMIHHLHAMGSAKCQPLLNPPRHESRYRKTWRGNIDLRKKKLQRLAVQAGDIEAFAA
;
A
#
# COMPACT_ATOMS: atom_id res chain seq x y z
N MET A 1 2.89 5.90 -42.19
CA MET A 1 1.48 5.60 -41.85
C MET A 1 0.87 6.80 -41.16
N ALA A 2 -0.26 7.31 -41.64
CA ALA A 2 -0.90 8.49 -41.04
C ALA A 2 -1.48 8.16 -39.65
N ALA A 3 -1.12 8.96 -38.65
CA ALA A 3 -1.66 8.82 -37.29
C ALA A 3 -3.17 9.05 -37.31
N VAL A 4 -3.94 8.04 -36.92
CA VAL A 4 -5.39 8.14 -36.84
C VAL A 4 -5.75 9.19 -35.77
N PRO A 5 -6.74 10.08 -36.02
CA PRO A 5 -7.09 11.14 -35.09
C PRO A 5 -7.45 10.62 -33.69
N GLN A 6 -6.85 11.19 -32.64
CA GLN A 6 -6.99 10.78 -31.23
C GLN A 6 -8.46 10.60 -30.77
N LYS A 7 -9.38 11.45 -31.26
CA LYS A 7 -10.83 11.34 -30.99
C LYS A 7 -11.44 10.02 -31.49
N LYS A 8 -10.99 9.50 -32.63
CA LYS A 8 -11.48 8.23 -33.20
C LYS A 8 -11.00 7.02 -32.39
N HIS A 9 -9.78 7.06 -31.83
CA HIS A 9 -9.27 6.04 -30.89
C HIS A 9 -10.07 6.00 -29.57
N SER A 10 -10.38 7.18 -29.02
CA SER A 10 -11.15 7.30 -27.79
C SER A 10 -12.57 6.75 -27.93
N ALA A 11 -13.27 7.11 -29.01
CA ALA A 11 -14.62 6.60 -29.29
C ALA A 11 -14.66 5.07 -29.54
N LYS A 12 -13.66 4.51 -30.23
CA LYS A 12 -13.55 3.07 -30.46
C LYS A 12 -13.33 2.30 -29.15
N SER A 13 -12.48 2.83 -28.27
CA SER A 13 -12.19 2.22 -26.96
C SER A 13 -13.40 2.30 -26.03
N ALA A 14 -14.14 3.42 -26.05
CA ALA A 14 -15.37 3.57 -25.27
C ALA A 14 -16.46 2.56 -25.69
N ARG A 15 -16.64 2.34 -27.00
CA ARG A 15 -17.62 1.35 -27.51
C ARG A 15 -17.27 -0.08 -27.10
N LYS A 16 -15.98 -0.44 -27.09
CA LYS A 16 -15.53 -1.77 -26.65
C LYS A 16 -15.79 -2.02 -25.15
N ARG A 17 -15.53 -1.02 -24.30
CA ARG A 17 -15.82 -1.09 -22.86
C ARG A 17 -17.29 -1.42 -22.58
N VAL A 18 -18.20 -0.72 -23.27
CA VAL A 18 -19.64 -0.95 -23.14
C VAL A 18 -20.02 -2.36 -23.62
N ALA A 19 -19.50 -2.79 -24.77
CA ALA A 19 -19.80 -4.12 -25.32
C ALA A 19 -19.31 -5.28 -24.44
N LEU A 20 -18.18 -5.09 -23.73
CA LEU A 20 -17.59 -6.09 -22.83
C LEU A 20 -18.03 -5.93 -21.38
N ALA A 21 -18.98 -5.02 -21.11
CA ALA A 21 -19.43 -4.64 -19.76
C ALA A 21 -18.25 -4.34 -18.82
N GLU A 22 -17.18 -3.74 -19.35
CA GLU A 22 -15.99 -3.38 -18.58
C GLU A 22 -16.35 -2.31 -17.55
N VAL A 23 -16.20 -2.64 -16.27
CA VAL A 23 -16.34 -1.70 -15.16
C VAL A 23 -14.95 -1.33 -14.63
N GLU A 24 -14.70 -0.04 -14.48
CA GLU A 24 -13.44 0.45 -13.93
C GLU A 24 -13.39 0.22 -12.42
N LEU A 25 -12.50 -0.67 -11.96
CA LEU A 25 -12.23 -0.88 -10.54
C LEU A 25 -11.14 0.07 -10.05
N ARG A 26 -11.53 1.21 -9.45
CA ARG A 26 -10.60 2.22 -8.92
C ARG A 26 -10.15 1.91 -7.51
N LEU A 27 -8.85 1.69 -7.33
CA LEU A 27 -8.23 1.40 -6.02
C LEU A 27 -7.20 2.49 -5.68
N ARG A 28 -7.34 3.13 -4.53
CA ARG A 28 -6.32 4.04 -3.97
C ARG A 28 -5.46 3.25 -2.99
N VAL A 29 -4.15 3.24 -3.20
CA VAL A 29 -3.20 2.45 -2.41
C VAL A 29 -2.11 3.32 -1.78
N ARG A 30 -1.68 2.93 -0.58
CA ARG A 30 -0.50 3.53 0.10
C ARG A 30 0.79 2.90 -0.45
N PRO A 31 1.96 3.55 -0.28
CA PRO A 31 3.24 3.04 -0.79
C PRO A 31 3.56 1.59 -0.39
N GLY A 32 3.22 1.18 0.83
CA GLY A 32 3.46 -0.19 1.30
C GLY A 32 2.70 -1.26 0.49
N ILE A 33 1.42 -1.01 0.18
CA ILE A 33 0.63 -1.93 -0.65
C ILE A 33 1.14 -1.94 -2.10
N ARG A 34 1.57 -0.77 -2.59
CA ARG A 34 2.19 -0.68 -3.92
C ARG A 34 3.48 -1.51 -4.02
N GLN A 35 4.29 -1.56 -2.96
CA GLN A 35 5.49 -2.40 -2.93
C GLN A 35 5.14 -3.89 -2.96
N VAL A 36 4.17 -4.32 -2.14
CA VAL A 36 3.70 -5.72 -2.13
C VAL A 36 3.22 -6.15 -3.52
N LEU A 37 2.46 -5.28 -4.21
CA LEU A 37 2.02 -5.55 -5.59
C LEU A 37 3.22 -5.69 -6.54
N ALA A 38 4.24 -4.83 -6.42
CA ALA A 38 5.43 -4.91 -7.25
C ALA A 38 6.24 -6.20 -7.02
N ASP A 39 6.31 -6.69 -5.78
CA ASP A 39 6.99 -7.94 -5.46
C ASP A 39 6.24 -9.14 -6.05
N LEU A 40 4.90 -9.17 -5.93
CA LEU A 40 4.05 -10.19 -6.55
C LEU A 40 4.19 -10.23 -8.07
N MET A 41 4.22 -9.05 -8.70
CA MET A 41 4.47 -8.90 -10.13
C MET A 41 5.84 -9.46 -10.52
N LYS A 42 6.88 -9.13 -9.75
CA LYS A 42 8.24 -9.63 -9.99
C LYS A 42 8.32 -11.16 -9.87
N TRP A 43 7.67 -11.76 -8.86
CA TRP A 43 7.68 -13.22 -8.68
C TRP A 43 6.94 -13.98 -9.78
N SER A 44 5.90 -13.36 -10.34
CA SER A 44 5.08 -13.95 -11.41
C SER A 44 5.56 -13.60 -12.82
N GLY A 45 6.52 -12.66 -12.96
CA GLY A 45 6.96 -12.14 -14.25
C GLY A 45 5.95 -11.22 -14.94
N ILE A 46 4.91 -10.76 -14.22
CA ILE A 46 3.85 -9.90 -14.78
C ILE A 46 4.32 -8.44 -14.76
N THR A 47 4.20 -7.75 -15.90
CA THR A 47 4.64 -6.35 -16.03
C THR A 47 3.50 -5.34 -15.83
N GLU A 48 2.25 -5.77 -16.03
CA GLU A 48 1.06 -4.92 -15.96
C GLU A 48 0.30 -5.13 -14.63
N GLN A 49 0.06 -4.04 -13.89
CA GLN A 49 -0.63 -4.10 -12.59
C GLN A 49 -2.06 -4.62 -12.71
N GLY A 50 -2.78 -4.20 -13.77
CA GLY A 50 -4.16 -4.63 -14.00
C GLY A 50 -4.26 -6.14 -14.28
N GLU A 51 -3.31 -6.67 -15.05
CA GLU A 51 -3.22 -8.10 -15.32
C GLU A 51 -2.91 -8.90 -14.05
N ALA A 52 -1.93 -8.44 -13.27
CA ALA A 52 -1.60 -9.06 -11.99
C ALA A 52 -2.83 -9.14 -11.08
N MET A 53 -3.61 -8.05 -10.99
CA MET A 53 -4.81 -8.03 -10.17
C MET A 53 -5.90 -8.97 -10.66
N THR A 54 -6.17 -8.97 -11.96
CA THR A 54 -7.16 -9.87 -12.57
C THR A 54 -6.79 -11.34 -12.35
N LEU A 55 -5.53 -11.71 -12.58
CA LEU A 55 -5.04 -13.07 -12.38
C LEU A 55 -5.11 -13.49 -10.91
N MET A 56 -4.73 -12.60 -9.98
CA MET A 56 -4.88 -12.86 -8.55
C MET A 56 -6.33 -13.16 -8.16
N ILE A 57 -7.29 -12.39 -8.65
CA ILE A 57 -8.72 -12.62 -8.39
C ILE A 57 -9.16 -13.99 -8.94
N HIS A 58 -8.76 -14.32 -10.17
CA HIS A 58 -9.11 -15.61 -10.78
C HIS A 58 -8.49 -16.80 -10.04
N HIS A 59 -7.20 -16.73 -9.69
CA HIS A 59 -6.53 -17.80 -8.96
C HIS A 59 -7.11 -17.97 -7.55
N LEU A 60 -7.41 -16.85 -6.87
CA LEU A 60 -8.05 -16.86 -5.56
C LEU A 60 -9.43 -17.53 -5.62
N HIS A 61 -10.24 -17.21 -6.63
CA HIS A 61 -11.54 -17.83 -6.85
C HIS A 61 -11.42 -19.32 -7.19
N ALA A 62 -10.47 -19.70 -8.05
CA ALA A 62 -10.25 -21.08 -8.47
C ALA A 62 -9.84 -22.02 -7.31
N MET A 63 -9.24 -21.49 -6.24
CA MET A 63 -8.95 -22.27 -5.02
C MET A 63 -10.21 -22.70 -4.25
N GLY A 64 -11.37 -22.07 -4.51
CA GLY A 64 -12.61 -22.33 -3.80
C GLY A 64 -12.67 -21.67 -2.41
N SER A 65 -13.89 -21.48 -1.91
CA SER A 65 -14.17 -20.70 -0.70
C SER A 65 -13.34 -21.15 0.52
N ALA A 66 -13.28 -22.46 0.79
CA ALA A 66 -12.59 -22.98 1.99
C ALA A 66 -11.10 -22.61 2.04
N LYS A 67 -10.40 -22.71 0.91
CA LYS A 67 -8.96 -22.38 0.81
C LYS A 67 -8.71 -20.87 0.72
N CYS A 68 -9.66 -20.13 0.16
CA CYS A 68 -9.61 -18.68 0.02
C CYS A 68 -9.83 -17.94 1.35
N GLN A 69 -10.74 -18.42 2.21
CA GLN A 69 -11.12 -17.79 3.48
C GLN A 69 -9.93 -17.35 4.36
N PRO A 70 -8.93 -18.19 4.66
CA PRO A 70 -7.81 -17.79 5.52
C PRO A 70 -6.92 -16.69 4.92
N LEU A 71 -6.90 -16.53 3.59
CA LEU A 71 -6.11 -15.50 2.91
C LEU A 71 -6.79 -14.12 2.98
N LEU A 72 -8.13 -14.10 2.96
CA LEU A 72 -8.92 -12.86 3.08
C LEU A 72 -9.17 -12.46 4.53
N ASN A 73 -9.15 -13.43 5.45
CA ASN A 73 -9.30 -13.23 6.88
C ASN A 73 -8.02 -13.67 7.60
N PRO A 74 -6.88 -12.96 7.41
CA PRO A 74 -5.67 -13.28 8.14
C PRO A 74 -5.94 -13.16 9.65
N PRO A 75 -5.33 -14.03 10.48
CA PRO A 75 -5.51 -13.99 11.92
C PRO A 75 -5.16 -12.59 12.43
N ARG A 76 -6.17 -11.88 12.92
CA ARG A 76 -5.96 -10.58 13.56
C ARG A 76 -5.05 -10.83 14.75
N HIS A 77 -3.83 -10.32 14.71
CA HIS A 77 -2.98 -10.30 15.89
C HIS A 77 -3.75 -9.52 16.95
N GLU A 78 -4.13 -10.18 18.05
CA GLU A 78 -4.60 -9.46 19.23
C GLU A 78 -3.50 -8.46 19.54
N SER A 79 -3.85 -7.16 19.52
CA SER A 79 -2.88 -6.10 19.67
C SER A 79 -2.33 -6.11 21.10
N ARG A 80 -1.35 -6.98 21.36
CA ARG A 80 -0.53 -7.01 22.56
C ARG A 80 0.50 -5.88 22.49
N TYR A 81 0.03 -4.66 22.25
CA TYR A 81 0.83 -3.45 22.29
C TYR A 81 0.30 -2.55 23.41
N ARG A 82 0.68 -2.87 24.65
CA ARG A 82 0.75 -1.86 25.71
C ARG A 82 1.67 -2.33 26.83
N LYS A 83 2.98 -2.03 26.70
CA LYS A 83 3.90 -1.80 27.83
C LYS A 83 5.22 -1.18 27.36
N THR A 84 5.79 -1.64 26.25
CA THR A 84 7.10 -1.18 25.76
C THR A 84 7.08 0.16 25.03
N TRP A 85 6.03 0.47 24.25
CA TRP A 85 6.02 1.67 23.41
C TRP A 85 5.87 2.99 24.18
N ARG A 86 5.09 3.03 25.28
CA ARG A 86 5.00 4.22 26.15
C ARG A 86 6.34 4.51 26.84
N GLY A 87 7.04 3.46 27.31
CA GLY A 87 8.36 3.61 27.94
C GLY A 87 9.39 4.27 27.03
N ASN A 88 9.42 3.89 25.73
CA ASN A 88 10.38 4.46 24.79
C ASN A 88 10.08 5.92 24.41
N ILE A 89 8.81 6.34 24.39
CA ILE A 89 8.46 7.75 24.18
C ILE A 89 8.83 8.60 25.38
N ASP A 90 8.60 8.10 26.60
CA ASP A 90 8.94 8.80 27.84
C ASP A 90 10.46 8.91 28.02
N LEU A 91 11.22 7.90 27.63
CA LEU A 91 12.69 7.94 27.60
C LEU A 91 13.21 9.00 26.62
N ARG A 92 12.60 9.09 25.42
CA ARG A 92 12.98 10.11 24.44
C ARG A 92 12.65 11.52 24.91
N LYS A 93 11.48 11.72 25.54
CA LYS A 93 11.09 13.02 26.13
C LYS A 93 12.02 13.42 27.28
N LYS A 94 12.33 12.50 28.21
CA LYS A 94 13.27 12.75 29.32
C LYS A 94 14.69 13.03 28.83
N LYS A 95 15.15 12.37 27.76
CA LYS A 95 16.46 12.64 27.15
C LYS A 95 16.51 14.05 26.55
N LEU A 96 15.47 14.46 25.81
CA LEU A 96 15.37 15.79 25.22
C LEU A 96 15.30 16.90 26.30
N GLN A 97 14.56 16.66 27.39
CA GLN A 97 14.50 17.59 28.52
C GLN A 97 15.86 17.75 29.21
N ARG A 98 16.60 16.65 29.45
CA ARG A 98 17.95 16.74 30.03
C ARG A 98 18.92 17.51 29.15
N LEU A 99 18.87 17.31 27.83
CA LEU A 99 19.70 18.05 26.89
C LEU A 99 19.34 19.55 26.85
N ALA A 100 18.06 19.90 26.99
CA ALA A 100 17.62 21.29 27.06
C ALA A 100 18.04 22.00 28.35
N VAL A 101 17.99 21.29 29.50
CA VAL A 101 18.51 21.81 30.79
C VAL A 101 20.02 22.04 30.69
N GLN A 102 20.75 21.06 30.16
CA GLN A 102 22.19 21.14 30.00
C GLN A 102 22.62 22.28 29.04
N ALA A 103 21.83 22.56 28.01
CA ALA A 103 22.06 23.70 27.12
C ALA A 103 21.79 25.05 27.81
N GLY A 104 20.75 25.13 28.65
CA GLY A 104 20.44 26.34 29.44
C GLY A 104 21.48 26.63 30.53
N ASP A 105 22.04 25.59 31.14
CA ASP A 105 23.09 25.72 32.17
C ASP A 105 24.43 26.20 31.58
N ILE A 106 24.71 25.90 30.29
CA ILE A 106 25.91 26.38 29.58
C ILE A 106 25.78 27.87 29.24
N GLU A 107 24.59 28.32 28.81
CA GLU A 107 24.31 29.73 28.53
C GLU A 107 24.33 30.59 29.82
N ALA A 108 23.96 30.02 30.96
CA ALA A 108 24.03 30.69 32.27
C ALA A 108 25.46 30.86 32.83
N PHE A 109 26.44 30.12 32.30
CA PHE A 109 27.86 30.21 32.68
C PHE A 109 28.69 31.09 31.73
N ALA A 110 28.09 31.60 30.65
CA ALA A 110 28.76 32.37 29.58
C ALA A 110 28.44 33.88 29.61
N ALA A 111 27.85 34.40 30.69
CA ALA A 111 27.57 35.82 30.94
C ALA A 111 28.36 36.33 32.15
#